data_AF-A0A9E3X1I1-F1
#
_entry.id   AF-A0A9E3X1I1-F1
#
_cell.length_a   1.000
_cell.length_b   1.000
_cell.length_c   1.000
_cell.angle_alpha   90.00
_cell.angle_beta   90.00
_cell.angle_gamma   90.00
#
_symmetry.space_group_name_H-M   'P 1'
#
loop_
_entity.id
_entity.type
_entity.pdbx_description
1 polymer ?
#
loop_
_entity_poly.entity_id
_entity_poly.type
_entity_poly.pdbx_seq_one_letter_code
_entity_poly.pdbx_strand_id
1 'polypeptide(L)'
;MSAQTDPADLPLIKVVGISAGGKSTLVRALRQRGYQARPVSQEHSNVPTLWEQFDRPRLLLYLDIDLETQRARRPDVTWNKEWLVEERERLAHARDHADLIIDARHQSPEAVLQIALTFLQNKQIRHAPEPLPPIAPTGSALPPKAATNTSVPAPEATTDDPKRRSNRTQRRRQKRAEKRKDKT
;
A
#
# COMPACT_ATOMS: atom_id res chain seq x y z
N MET A 1 11.32 35.39 7.54
CA MET A 1 9.92 34.93 7.62
C MET A 1 9.70 33.96 6.47
N SER A 2 9.80 32.66 6.71
CA SER A 2 9.50 31.66 5.68
C SER A 2 7.99 31.71 5.44
N ALA A 3 7.57 32.08 4.23
CA ALA A 3 6.16 32.06 3.87
C ALA A 3 5.69 30.60 3.93
N GLN A 4 4.82 30.29 4.89
CA GLN A 4 4.17 28.99 4.98
C GLN A 4 3.36 28.80 3.70
N THR A 5 3.78 27.91 2.80
CA THR A 5 3.02 27.61 1.59
C THR A 5 1.83 26.75 1.99
N ASP A 6 0.60 27.26 1.83
CA ASP A 6 -0.60 26.43 2.03
C ASP A 6 -0.63 25.35 0.93
N PRO A 7 -0.81 24.07 1.27
CA PRO A 7 -1.01 23.01 0.29
C PRO A 7 -2.11 23.30 -0.74
N ALA A 8 -3.08 24.16 -0.44
CA ALA A 8 -4.13 24.58 -1.37
C ALA A 8 -3.62 25.44 -2.55
N ASP A 9 -2.49 26.14 -2.39
CA ASP A 9 -1.90 27.02 -3.41
C ASP A 9 -0.95 26.29 -4.38
N LEU A 10 -0.68 25.03 -4.09
CA LEU A 10 0.17 24.18 -4.92
C LEU A 10 -0.62 23.62 -6.11
N PRO A 11 0.08 23.28 -7.21
CA PRO A 11 -0.55 22.56 -8.31
C PRO A 11 -0.98 21.14 -7.89
N LEU A 12 -2.28 20.85 -7.99
CA LEU A 12 -2.81 19.53 -7.67
C LEU A 12 -2.38 18.49 -8.71
N ILE A 13 -1.81 17.39 -8.21
CA ILE A 13 -1.44 16.22 -8.99
C ILE A 13 -2.36 15.06 -8.59
N LYS A 14 -3.09 14.49 -9.54
CA LYS A 14 -3.89 13.27 -9.30
C LYS A 14 -3.19 12.05 -9.88
N VAL A 15 -3.23 10.95 -9.12
CA VAL A 15 -2.65 9.66 -9.52
C VAL A 15 -3.75 8.61 -9.64
N VAL A 16 -3.94 8.10 -10.85
CA VAL A 16 -4.85 7.01 -11.22
C VAL A 16 -4.04 5.81 -11.72
N GLY A 17 -4.70 4.68 -11.95
CA GLY A 17 -4.06 3.49 -12.49
C GLY A 17 -4.62 2.20 -11.94
N ILE A 18 -4.09 1.10 -12.45
CA ILE A 18 -4.52 -0.28 -12.16
C ILE A 18 -4.40 -0.59 -10.65
N SER A 19 -5.26 -1.48 -10.12
CA SER A 19 -5.15 -1.94 -8.73
C SER A 19 -3.77 -2.53 -8.44
N ALA A 20 -3.19 -2.26 -7.26
CA ALA A 20 -1.77 -2.51 -6.92
C ALA A 20 -0.71 -1.91 -7.87
N GLY A 21 -1.09 -0.96 -8.73
CA GLY A 21 -0.14 -0.18 -9.52
C GLY A 21 0.84 0.66 -8.67
N GLY A 22 0.53 0.88 -7.38
CA GLY A 22 1.40 1.61 -6.45
C GLY A 22 0.97 3.06 -6.21
N LYS A 23 -0.29 3.43 -6.53
CA LYS A 23 -0.82 4.80 -6.40
C LYS A 23 -0.56 5.43 -5.02
N SER A 24 -0.93 4.74 -3.94
CA SER A 24 -0.75 5.24 -2.57
C SER A 24 0.73 5.38 -2.21
N THR A 25 1.58 4.46 -2.66
CA THR A 25 3.04 4.52 -2.48
C THR A 25 3.63 5.73 -3.20
N LEU A 26 3.29 5.95 -4.47
CA LEU A 26 3.77 7.08 -5.24
C LEU A 26 3.28 8.41 -4.64
N VAL A 27 1.99 8.51 -4.29
CA VAL A 27 1.45 9.72 -3.64
C VAL A 27 2.18 10.03 -2.35
N ARG A 28 2.38 9.04 -1.47
CA ARG A 28 3.13 9.24 -0.22
C ARG A 28 4.53 9.78 -0.49
N ALA A 29 5.24 9.20 -1.46
CA ALA A 29 6.61 9.58 -1.78
C ALA A 29 6.72 10.96 -2.46
N LEU A 30 5.74 11.34 -3.27
CA LEU A 30 5.62 12.68 -3.86
C LEU A 30 5.32 13.74 -2.79
N ARG A 31 4.41 13.44 -1.85
CA ARG A 31 4.08 14.34 -0.73
C ARG A 31 5.26 14.55 0.20
N GLN A 32 6.06 13.50 0.45
CA GLN A 32 7.33 13.62 1.17
C GLN A 32 8.34 14.57 0.50
N ARG A 33 8.15 14.89 -0.79
CA ARG A 33 8.95 15.84 -1.56
C ARG A 33 8.25 17.18 -1.80
N GLY A 34 7.17 17.45 -1.05
CA GLY A 34 6.46 18.72 -1.12
C GLY A 34 5.40 18.82 -2.22
N TYR A 35 5.21 17.79 -3.05
CA TYR A 35 4.21 17.82 -4.12
C TYR A 35 2.80 17.55 -3.59
N GLN A 36 1.83 18.36 -4.01
CA GLN A 36 0.42 18.19 -3.67
C GLN A 36 -0.20 17.06 -4.51
N ALA A 37 0.15 15.82 -4.19
CA ALA A 37 -0.37 14.62 -4.84
C ALA A 37 -1.56 14.03 -4.08
N ARG A 38 -2.55 13.50 -4.81
CA ARG A 38 -3.71 12.75 -4.30
C ARG A 38 -3.98 11.50 -5.15
N PRO A 39 -4.32 10.34 -4.53
CA PRO A 39 -4.77 9.18 -5.30
C PRO A 39 -6.22 9.36 -5.72
N VAL A 40 -6.61 8.72 -6.83
CA VAL A 40 -8.01 8.57 -7.24
C VAL A 40 -8.26 7.09 -7.51
N SER A 41 -9.32 6.54 -6.90
CA SER A 41 -9.76 5.15 -7.08
C SER A 41 -10.64 4.99 -8.33
N GLN A 42 -10.14 5.47 -9.48
CA GLN A 42 -10.86 5.46 -10.76
C GLN A 42 -11.17 4.04 -11.22
N GLU A 43 -10.29 3.08 -10.95
CA GLU A 43 -10.42 1.65 -11.30
C GLU A 43 -11.62 0.96 -10.61
N HIS A 44 -12.19 1.60 -9.58
CA HIS A 44 -13.34 1.13 -8.82
C HIS A 44 -14.62 1.94 -9.07
N SER A 45 -14.62 2.81 -10.10
CA SER A 45 -15.73 3.69 -10.40
C SER A 45 -16.24 3.49 -11.82
N ASN A 46 -17.55 3.51 -11.99
CA ASN A 46 -18.21 3.54 -13.30
C ASN A 46 -18.36 4.96 -13.86
N VAL A 47 -17.92 6.00 -13.12
CA VAL A 47 -17.91 7.38 -13.60
C VAL A 47 -16.59 7.64 -14.34
N PRO A 48 -16.57 7.78 -15.68
CA PRO A 48 -15.32 7.86 -16.46
C PRO A 48 -14.46 9.09 -16.11
N THR A 49 -15.10 10.15 -15.64
CA THR A 49 -14.49 11.44 -15.29
C THR A 49 -14.28 11.63 -13.79
N LEU A 50 -14.32 10.57 -12.96
CA LEU A 50 -14.14 10.69 -11.52
C LEU A 50 -12.81 11.41 -11.17
N TRP A 51 -11.76 11.18 -11.96
CA TRP A 51 -10.48 11.87 -11.81
C TRP A 51 -10.56 13.40 -11.97
N GLU A 52 -11.57 13.95 -12.63
CA GLU A 52 -11.78 15.40 -12.77
C GLU A 52 -12.55 16.01 -11.61
N GLN A 53 -13.32 15.20 -10.87
CA GLN A 53 -14.20 15.65 -9.79
C GLN A 53 -13.42 15.95 -8.50
N PHE A 54 -13.97 16.80 -7.63
CA PHE A 54 -13.34 17.17 -6.36
C PHE A 54 -11.92 17.75 -6.57
N ASP A 55 -11.90 18.96 -7.14
CA ASP A 55 -10.74 19.71 -7.64
C ASP A 55 -10.16 19.17 -8.95
N ARG A 56 -10.15 20.01 -10.00
CA ARG A 56 -9.55 19.66 -11.27
C ARG A 56 -8.02 19.57 -11.12
N PRO A 57 -7.37 18.48 -11.52
CA PRO A 57 -5.92 18.38 -11.40
C PRO A 57 -5.22 19.31 -12.39
N ARG A 58 -4.06 19.84 -11.99
CA ARG A 58 -3.12 20.45 -12.92
C ARG A 58 -2.39 19.40 -13.75
N LEU A 59 -2.17 18.22 -13.17
CA LEU A 59 -1.59 17.06 -13.84
C LEU A 59 -2.24 15.75 -13.41
N LEU A 60 -2.42 14.85 -14.37
CA LEU A 60 -2.89 13.48 -14.18
C LEU A 60 -1.79 12.48 -14.50
N LEU A 61 -1.42 11.67 -13.51
CA LEU A 61 -0.43 10.60 -13.64
C LEU A 61 -1.17 9.27 -13.65
N TYR A 62 -0.82 8.40 -14.59
CA TYR A 62 -1.40 7.08 -14.76
C TYR A 62 -0.36 5.99 -14.51
N LEU A 63 -0.69 5.01 -13.65
CA LEU A 63 0.14 3.82 -13.41
C LEU A 63 -0.47 2.60 -14.10
N ASP A 64 0.25 2.05 -15.08
CA ASP A 64 -0.11 0.80 -15.73
C ASP A 64 0.69 -0.37 -15.16
N ILE A 65 0.05 -1.53 -15.02
CA ILE A 65 0.71 -2.81 -14.72
C ILE A 65 -0.03 -3.95 -15.43
N ASP A 66 0.60 -5.12 -15.51
CA ASP A 66 -0.02 -6.36 -16.00
C ASP A 66 -0.55 -7.23 -14.86
N LEU A 67 -1.31 -8.27 -15.22
CA LEU A 67 -1.93 -9.22 -14.28
C LEU A 67 -0.90 -9.95 -13.42
N GLU A 68 0.29 -10.22 -13.96
CA GLU A 68 1.37 -10.88 -13.24
C GLU A 68 1.91 -9.99 -12.12
N THR A 69 2.29 -8.76 -12.45
CA THR A 69 2.73 -7.74 -11.48
C THR A 69 1.64 -7.50 -10.44
N GLN A 70 0.39 -7.49 -10.89
CA GLN A 70 -0.78 -7.37 -10.06
C GLN A 70 -0.75 -8.47 -8.96
N ARG A 71 -0.82 -9.74 -9.37
CA ARG A 71 -0.86 -10.89 -8.46
C ARG A 71 0.37 -10.98 -7.56
N ALA A 72 1.55 -10.63 -8.09
CA ALA A 72 2.79 -10.62 -7.31
C ALA A 72 2.76 -9.59 -6.17
N ARG A 73 2.17 -8.41 -6.40
CA ARG A 73 2.11 -7.33 -5.40
C ARG A 73 1.01 -7.55 -4.35
N ARG A 74 -0.09 -8.20 -4.71
CA ARG A 74 -1.23 -8.49 -3.83
C ARG A 74 -1.66 -9.96 -3.95
N PRO A 75 -0.85 -10.89 -3.41
CA PRO A 75 -1.19 -12.31 -3.42
C PRO A 75 -2.41 -12.65 -2.54
N ASP A 76 -2.82 -11.72 -1.68
CA ASP A 76 -4.01 -11.81 -0.83
C ASP A 76 -5.33 -11.56 -1.59
N VAL A 77 -5.28 -11.09 -2.83
CA VAL A 77 -6.47 -10.80 -3.65
C VAL A 77 -6.49 -11.69 -4.89
N THR A 78 -7.66 -12.28 -5.18
CA THR A 78 -7.82 -13.16 -6.35
C THR A 78 -8.10 -12.34 -7.59
N TRP A 79 -7.07 -12.17 -8.43
CA TRP A 79 -7.16 -11.40 -9.67
C TRP A 79 -7.20 -12.31 -10.89
N ASN A 80 -8.09 -11.99 -11.83
CA ASN A 80 -8.23 -12.68 -13.11
C ASN A 80 -8.14 -11.69 -14.27
N LYS A 81 -8.14 -12.22 -15.50
CA LYS A 81 -7.95 -11.41 -16.70
C LYS A 81 -9.14 -10.49 -16.94
N GLU A 82 -10.35 -10.96 -16.64
CA GLU A 82 -11.61 -10.26 -16.80
C GLU A 82 -11.63 -9.01 -15.91
N TRP A 83 -11.18 -9.14 -14.66
CA TRP A 83 -11.04 -8.01 -13.74
C TRP A 83 -10.07 -6.95 -14.24
N LEU A 84 -8.92 -7.36 -14.78
CA LEU A 84 -7.95 -6.42 -15.35
C LEU A 84 -8.53 -5.68 -16.58
N VAL A 85 -9.32 -6.36 -17.41
CA VAL A 85 -10.01 -5.75 -18.55
C VAL A 85 -11.01 -4.70 -18.04
N GLU A 86 -11.83 -5.04 -17.05
CA GLU A 86 -12.81 -4.11 -16.47
C GLU A 86 -12.14 -2.89 -15.84
N GLU A 87 -11.04 -3.07 -15.10
CA GLU A 87 -10.27 -1.94 -14.56
C GLU A 87 -9.75 -1.04 -15.68
N ARG A 88 -9.23 -1.62 -16.77
CA ARG A 88 -8.74 -0.85 -17.93
C ARG A 88 -9.85 -0.08 -18.64
N GLU A 89 -11.05 -0.65 -18.75
CA GLU A 89 -12.22 0.03 -19.32
C GLU A 89 -12.63 1.24 -18.47
N ARG A 90 -12.76 1.05 -17.15
CA ARG A 90 -13.06 2.16 -16.21
C ARG A 90 -11.99 3.25 -16.20
N LEU A 91 -10.75 2.87 -16.48
CA LEU A 91 -9.59 3.74 -16.54
C LEU A 91 -9.36 4.40 -17.91
N ALA A 92 -10.04 3.97 -18.97
CA ALA A 92 -9.76 4.38 -20.34
C ALA A 92 -9.78 5.91 -20.50
N HIS A 93 -10.83 6.56 -19.99
CA HIS A 93 -10.93 8.02 -20.05
C HIS A 93 -9.77 8.72 -19.32
N ALA A 94 -9.36 8.22 -18.15
CA ALA A 94 -8.25 8.78 -17.40
C ALA A 94 -6.89 8.53 -18.08
N ARG A 95 -6.74 7.39 -18.77
CA ARG A 95 -5.55 7.05 -19.55
C ARG A 95 -5.37 7.99 -20.74
N ASP A 96 -6.44 8.28 -21.46
CA ASP A 96 -6.42 9.14 -22.65
C ASP A 96 -6.09 10.60 -22.30
N HIS A 97 -6.37 11.02 -21.06
CA HIS A 97 -6.11 12.37 -20.55
C HIS A 97 -4.86 12.45 -19.65
N ALA A 98 -4.11 11.37 -19.50
CA ALA A 98 -2.94 11.36 -18.63
C ALA A 98 -1.81 12.23 -19.21
N ASP A 99 -1.26 13.12 -18.39
CA ASP A 99 -0.07 13.90 -18.75
C ASP A 99 1.20 13.04 -18.70
N LEU A 100 1.18 11.97 -17.90
CA LEU A 100 2.24 10.98 -17.80
C LEU A 100 1.65 9.59 -17.57
N ILE A 101 2.00 8.64 -18.44
CA ILE A 101 1.75 7.22 -18.24
C ILE A 101 3.07 6.57 -17.81
N ILE A 102 3.07 5.92 -16.65
CA ILE A 102 4.20 5.15 -16.14
C ILE A 102 3.84 3.67 -16.23
N ASP A 103 4.60 2.94 -17.04
CA ASP A 103 4.61 1.49 -17.00
C ASP A 103 5.35 1.02 -15.74
N ALA A 104 4.61 0.63 -14.71
CA ALA A 104 5.15 0.22 -13.43
C ALA A 104 5.41 -1.30 -13.34
N ARG A 105 5.37 -2.03 -14.45
CA ARG A 105 5.69 -3.47 -14.51
C ARG A 105 7.14 -3.69 -14.09
N HIS A 106 7.34 -4.62 -13.16
CA HIS A 106 8.67 -4.99 -12.62
C HIS A 106 9.54 -3.82 -12.11
N GLN A 107 8.96 -2.63 -11.92
CA GLN A 107 9.68 -1.47 -11.38
C GLN A 107 9.58 -1.43 -9.85
N SER A 108 10.67 -0.98 -9.21
CA SER A 108 10.66 -0.66 -7.79
C SER A 108 9.87 0.63 -7.54
N PRO A 109 9.33 0.85 -6.32
CA PRO A 109 8.70 2.11 -5.95
C PRO A 109 9.59 3.34 -6.19
N GLU A 110 10.89 3.21 -5.94
CA GLU A 110 11.88 4.26 -6.14
C GLU A 110 12.05 4.60 -7.62
N ALA A 111 12.09 3.60 -8.50
CA ALA A 111 12.20 3.82 -9.95
C ALA A 111 10.96 4.56 -10.49
N VAL A 112 9.76 4.11 -10.12
CA VAL A 112 8.49 4.78 -10.48
C VAL A 112 8.48 6.23 -9.99
N LEU A 113 8.96 6.46 -8.78
CA LEU A 113 9.08 7.80 -8.22
C LEU A 113 10.07 8.67 -8.98
N GLN A 114 11.25 8.15 -9.35
CA GLN A 114 12.22 8.93 -10.13
C GLN A 114 11.64 9.36 -11.48
N ILE A 115 10.93 8.47 -12.17
CA ILE A 115 10.23 8.81 -13.43
C ILE A 115 9.26 9.97 -13.20
N ALA A 116 8.42 9.88 -12.16
CA ALA A 116 7.48 10.94 -11.83
C ALA A 116 8.20 12.27 -11.50
N LEU A 117 9.29 12.24 -10.73
CA LEU A 117 10.03 13.44 -10.35
C LEU A 117 10.69 14.11 -11.55
N THR A 118 11.35 13.33 -12.42
CA THR A 118 11.95 13.86 -13.65
C THR A 118 10.89 14.55 -14.50
N PHE A 119 9.71 13.95 -14.65
CA PHE A 119 8.60 14.58 -15.37
C PHE A 119 8.13 15.90 -14.71
N LEU A 120 7.90 15.90 -13.40
CA LEU A 120 7.41 17.08 -12.67
C LEU A 120 8.42 18.22 -12.67
N GLN A 121 9.71 17.92 -12.56
CA GLN A 121 10.81 18.90 -12.65
C GLN A 121 10.89 19.50 -14.05
N ASN A 122 10.80 18.69 -15.10
CA ASN A 122 10.80 19.16 -16.48
C ASN A 122 9.58 20.04 -16.79
N LYS A 123 8.44 19.79 -16.13
CA LYS A 123 7.23 20.62 -16.20
C LYS A 123 7.27 21.83 -15.25
N GLN A 124 8.36 22.01 -14.49
CA GLN A 124 8.55 23.08 -13.52
C GLN A 124 7.38 23.20 -12.53
N ILE A 125 6.86 22.05 -12.08
CA ILE A 125 5.75 22.02 -11.15
C ILE A 125 6.21 22.50 -9.78
N ARG A 126 5.57 23.57 -9.29
CA ARG A 126 5.81 24.09 -7.95
C ARG A 126 5.47 23.03 -6.90
N HIS A 127 6.29 22.98 -5.85
CA HIS A 127 6.09 22.11 -4.70
C HIS A 127 6.49 22.87 -3.42
N ALA A 128 6.02 22.42 -2.27
CA ALA A 128 6.45 22.97 -0.99
C ALA A 128 7.96 22.72 -0.76
N PRO A 129 8.64 23.60 0.00
CA PRO A 129 10.02 23.37 0.42
C PRO A 129 10.14 22.25 1.46
N GLU A 130 9.05 21.94 2.17
CA GLU A 130 8.98 20.91 3.20
C GLU A 130 8.00 19.78 2.82
N PRO A 131 8.14 18.58 3.42
CA PRO A 131 7.20 17.49 3.22
C PRO A 131 5.75 17.89 3.56
N LEU A 132 4.80 17.50 2.70
CA LEU A 132 3.37 17.66 2.99
C LEU A 132 2.87 16.55 3.92
N PRO A 133 1.86 16.82 4.77
CA PRO A 133 1.29 15.82 5.67
C PRO A 133 0.73 14.63 4.89
N PRO A 134 0.76 13.40 5.43
CA PRO A 134 0.18 12.25 4.76
C PRO A 134 -1.34 12.42 4.57
N ILE A 135 -1.89 11.81 3.52
CA ILE A 135 -3.34 11.72 3.33
C ILE A 135 -3.78 10.33 3.80
N ALA A 136 -4.97 10.25 4.39
CA ALA A 136 -5.59 8.97 4.67
C ALA A 136 -5.65 8.10 3.39
N PRO A 137 -5.37 6.79 3.49
CA PRO A 137 -5.45 5.91 2.34
C PRO A 137 -6.89 5.86 1.79
N THR A 138 -7.05 5.98 0.47
CA THR A 138 -8.29 5.61 -0.22
C THR A 138 -8.37 4.09 -0.30
N GLY A 139 -9.22 3.49 0.54
CA GLY A 139 -9.49 2.03 0.56
C GLY A 139 -8.75 1.24 1.64
N SER A 140 -9.23 0.01 1.88
CA SER A 140 -9.03 -0.89 3.05
C SER A 140 -7.60 -1.34 3.40
N ALA A 141 -6.57 -0.65 2.94
CA ALA A 141 -5.21 -0.90 3.39
C ALA A 141 -5.08 -0.40 4.84
N LEU A 142 -5.09 -1.35 5.80
CA LEU A 142 -4.56 -1.09 7.13
C LEU A 142 -3.16 -0.47 6.98
N PRO A 143 -2.83 0.60 7.73
CA PRO A 143 -1.49 1.16 7.71
C PRO A 143 -0.47 0.04 7.99
N PRO A 144 0.73 0.08 7.37
CA PRO A 144 1.80 -0.82 7.78
C PRO A 144 1.97 -0.67 9.29
N LYS A 145 1.88 -1.78 10.04
CA LYS A 145 2.14 -1.75 11.47
C LYS A 145 3.49 -1.09 11.66
N ALA A 146 3.51 0.07 12.33
CA ALA A 146 4.73 0.67 12.81
C ALA A 146 5.49 -0.44 13.54
N ALA A 147 6.76 -0.65 13.19
CA ALA A 147 7.63 -1.53 13.95
C ALA A 147 7.68 -0.95 15.36
N THR A 148 6.85 -1.50 16.26
CA THR A 148 6.95 -1.22 17.68
C THR A 148 8.29 -1.80 18.10
N ASN A 149 9.24 -0.93 18.38
CA ASN A 149 10.40 -1.27 19.20
C ASN A 149 9.86 -1.78 20.54
N THR A 150 9.64 -3.09 20.63
CA THR A 150 9.47 -3.76 21.91
C THR A 150 10.86 -3.77 22.55
N SER A 151 11.11 -2.76 23.37
CA SER A 151 12.16 -2.80 24.37
C SER A 151 11.92 -4.04 25.22
N VAL A 152 12.86 -4.98 25.16
CA VAL A 152 12.89 -6.17 26.00
C VAL A 152 13.19 -5.71 27.43
N PRO A 153 12.32 -5.91 28.44
CA PRO A 153 12.75 -5.74 29.82
C PRO A 153 13.67 -6.91 30.19
N ALA A 154 14.76 -6.59 30.90
CA ALA A 154 15.72 -7.55 31.43
C ALA A 154 15.03 -8.64 32.27
N PRO A 155 15.54 -9.88 32.29
CA PRO A 155 14.95 -10.95 33.08
C PRO A 155 15.16 -10.69 34.58
N GLU A 156 14.06 -10.48 35.30
CA GLU A 156 14.04 -10.59 36.76
C GLU A 156 14.28 -12.05 37.17
N ALA A 157 15.19 -12.23 38.13
CA ALA A 157 15.54 -13.51 38.70
C ALA A 157 14.38 -14.07 39.53
N THR A 158 13.71 -15.11 39.01
CA THR A 158 12.77 -15.92 39.79
C THR A 158 13.47 -17.12 40.41
N THR A 159 13.44 -17.14 41.73
CA THR A 159 13.80 -18.23 42.64
C THR A 159 13.05 -19.52 42.33
N ASP A 160 13.80 -20.62 42.48
CA ASP A 160 13.45 -22.02 42.21
C ASP A 160 12.47 -22.56 43.28
N ASP A 161 11.28 -23.05 42.87
CA ASP A 161 10.33 -23.75 43.76
C ASP A 161 10.09 -25.20 43.27
N PRO A 162 10.58 -26.23 44.00
CA PRO A 162 10.76 -27.59 43.48
C PRO A 162 9.51 -28.49 43.49
N LYS A 163 8.28 -27.97 43.60
CA LYS A 163 7.07 -28.80 43.75
C LYS A 163 6.29 -29.15 42.48
N ARG A 164 6.71 -28.74 41.28
CA ARG A 164 5.93 -28.95 40.04
C ARG A 164 6.40 -30.10 39.14
N ARG A 165 7.22 -31.03 39.67
CA ARG A 165 7.80 -32.16 38.91
C ARG A 165 6.99 -33.47 38.95
N SER A 166 5.87 -33.55 39.67
CA SER A 166 5.16 -34.83 39.90
C SER A 166 4.05 -35.18 38.90
N ASN A 167 3.55 -34.27 38.07
CA ASN A 167 2.34 -34.55 37.27
C ASN A 167 2.56 -34.98 35.81
N ARG A 168 3.82 -35.13 35.35
CA ARG A 168 4.12 -35.51 33.96
C ARG A 168 4.27 -37.02 33.74
N THR A 169 4.45 -37.81 34.80
CA THR A 169 4.78 -39.25 34.70
C THR A 169 3.55 -40.17 34.84
N GLN A 170 2.42 -39.69 35.36
CA GLN A 170 1.18 -40.49 35.48
C GLN A 170 0.36 -40.56 34.19
N ARG A 171 0.39 -39.52 33.35
CA ARG A 171 -0.45 -39.46 32.12
C ARG A 171 0.01 -40.36 30.96
N ARG A 172 1.23 -40.90 31.02
CA ARG A 172 1.77 -41.82 29.98
C ARG A 172 1.48 -43.30 30.25
N ARG A 173 1.12 -43.69 31.47
CA ARG A 173 0.79 -45.09 31.80
C ARG A 173 -0.68 -45.47 31.54
N GLN A 174 -1.62 -44.53 31.65
CA GLN A 174 -3.04 -44.82 31.38
C GLN A 174 -3.35 -45.06 29.88
N LYS A 175 -2.73 -44.31 28.95
CA LYS A 175 -2.98 -44.48 27.50
C LYS A 175 -2.45 -45.77 26.87
N ARG A 176 -1.62 -46.56 27.56
CA ARG A 176 -1.11 -47.85 27.05
C ARG A 176 -1.94 -49.07 27.47
N ALA A 177 -2.82 -48.93 28.48
CA ALA A 177 -3.68 -50.03 28.93
C ALA A 177 -4.99 -50.14 28.12
N GLU A 178 -5.49 -49.02 27.58
CA GLU A 178 -6.74 -48.98 26.81
C GLU A 178 -6.59 -49.58 25.40
N LYS A 179 -5.40 -49.52 24.81
CA LYS A 179 -5.16 -50.02 23.44
C LYS A 179 -4.99 -51.55 23.35
N ARG A 180 -5.16 -52.29 24.45
CA ARG A 180 -5.05 -53.76 24.51
C ARG A 180 -6.38 -54.49 24.70
N LYS A 181 -7.52 -53.78 24.77
CA LYS A 181 -8.85 -54.40 24.92
C LYS A 181 -9.68 -54.48 23.63
N ASP A 182 -9.21 -53.92 22.52
CA ASP A 182 -9.93 -53.90 21.22
C ASP A 182 -9.38 -54.91 20.19
N LYS A 183 -8.63 -55.91 20.65
CA LYS A 183 -8.11 -56.96 19.76
C LYS A 183 -8.15 -58.33 20.43
N THR A 184 -9.36 -58.75 20.79
CA THR A 184 -9.74 -60.16 20.94
C THR A 184 -11.19 -60.30 20.52
#